data_AF-A0A7K3DVD5-F1
#
_entry.id   AF-A0A7K3DVD5-F1
#
_cell.length_a   1.000
_cell.length_b   1.000
_cell.length_c   1.000
_cell.angle_alpha   90.00
_cell.angle_beta   90.00
_cell.angle_gamma   90.00
#
_symmetry.space_group_name_H-M   'P 1'
#
loop_
_entity.id
_entity.type
_entity.pdbx_description
1 polymer ?
#
loop_
_entity_poly.entity_id
_entity_poly.type
_entity_poly.pdbx_seq_one_letter_code
_entity_poly.pdbx_strand_id
1 'polypeptide(L)' 'MPEESTPDLLGTEMREVTFPDHSRGIILVQAGTPQDDAEAVAARMWSEGRRPVP' A
#
# COMPACT_ATOMS: atom_id res chain seq x y z
N MET A 1 16.78 -10.85 29.60
CA MET A 1 15.89 -9.91 28.89
C MET A 1 15.58 -10.57 27.55
N PRO A 2 14.34 -10.89 27.20
CA PRO A 2 14.08 -11.28 25.83
C PRO A 2 14.27 -10.01 25.00
N GLU A 3 15.13 -10.09 23.99
CA GLU A 3 15.20 -9.07 22.97
C GLU A 3 13.79 -8.93 22.40
N GLU A 4 13.22 -7.73 22.54
CA GLU A 4 11.91 -7.40 21.99
C GLU A 4 12.09 -7.45 20.47
N SER A 5 11.81 -8.62 19.89
CA SER A 5 11.71 -8.78 18.44
C SER A 5 10.66 -7.78 18.01
N THR A 6 11.10 -6.61 17.50
CA THR A 6 10.26 -5.76 16.65
C THR A 6 9.58 -6.73 15.71
N PRO A 7 8.22 -6.83 15.71
CA PRO A 7 7.53 -7.85 14.95
C PRO A 7 8.09 -7.77 13.54
N ASP A 8 8.84 -8.80 13.18
CA ASP A 8 9.45 -8.96 11.87
C ASP A 8 8.32 -8.70 10.90
N LEU A 9 8.37 -7.57 10.18
CA LEU A 9 7.21 -7.14 9.41
C LEU A 9 7.07 -8.16 8.28
N LEU A 10 6.21 -9.15 8.50
CA LEU A 10 6.10 -10.38 7.73
C LEU A 10 5.72 -10.07 6.27
N GLY A 11 6.71 -9.78 5.43
CA GLY A 11 6.62 -9.61 3.98
C GLY A 11 5.83 -8.38 3.49
N THR A 12 4.70 -8.07 4.10
CA THR A 12 3.74 -7.04 3.67
C THR A 12 2.96 -6.44 4.85
N GLU A 13 2.71 -5.13 4.80
CA GLU A 13 1.89 -4.35 5.74
C GLU A 13 0.61 -3.83 5.08
N MET A 14 -0.45 -3.69 5.87
CA MET A 14 -1.67 -3.00 5.46
C MET A 14 -1.50 -1.50 5.66
N ARG A 15 -1.78 -0.72 4.62
CA ARG A 15 -1.50 0.70 4.63
C ARG A 15 -2.64 1.51 4.03
N GLU A 16 -3.08 2.54 4.76
CA GLU A 16 -4.03 3.53 4.26
C GLU A 16 -3.35 4.42 3.23
N VAL A 17 -3.97 4.61 2.07
CA VAL A 17 -3.47 5.41 0.94
C VAL A 17 -4.56 6.31 0.40
N THR A 18 -4.15 7.44 -0.18
CA THR A 18 -5.04 8.33 -0.91
C THR A 18 -4.99 7.97 -2.40
N PHE A 19 -6.13 7.58 -2.98
CA PHE A 19 -6.24 7.37 -4.41
C PHE A 19 -6.30 8.72 -5.17
N PRO A 20 -6.04 8.72 -6.49
CA PRO A 20 -6.12 9.95 -7.32
C PRO A 20 -7.48 10.65 -7.31
N ASP A 21 -8.54 9.94 -6.94
CA ASP A 21 -9.90 10.47 -6.79
C ASP A 21 -10.14 11.14 -5.42
N HIS A 22 -9.08 11.36 -4.63
CA HIS A 22 -9.12 11.78 -3.22
C HIS A 22 -9.84 10.83 -2.25
N SER A 23 -10.31 9.68 -2.75
CA SER A 23 -10.84 8.58 -1.93
C SER A 23 -9.73 7.91 -1.15
N ARG A 24 -10.02 7.45 0.08
CA ARG A 24 -9.08 6.67 0.89
C ARG A 24 -9.37 5.18 0.77
N GLY A 25 -8.33 4.37 0.83
CA GLY A 25 -8.50 2.92 1.01
C GLY A 25 -7.24 2.26 1.53
N ILE A 26 -7.31 0.94 1.70
CA ILE A 26 -6.22 0.15 2.28
C ILE A 26 -5.65 -0.74 1.18
N ILE A 27 -4.32 -0.73 1.04
CA ILE A 27 -3.60 -1.66 0.18
C ILE A 27 -2.61 -2.49 1.00
N LEU A 28 -2.22 -3.65 0.48
CA LEU A 28 -1.06 -4.38 0.99
C LEU A 28 0.19 -3.93 0.24
N VAL A 29 1.20 -3.47 0.97
CA VAL A 29 2.52 -3.11 0.43
C VAL A 29 3.62 -3.86 1.16
N GLN A 30 4.81 -3.94 0.59
CA GLN A 30 5.94 -4.50 1.33
C GLN A 30 6.19 -3.71 2.59
N ALA A 31 6.56 -4.40 3.65
CA ALA A 31 6.78 -3.73 4.91
C ALA A 31 7.99 -2.78 4.85
N GLY A 32 7.83 -1.58 5.43
CA GLY A 32 8.83 -0.51 5.32
C GLY A 32 8.76 0.29 4.01
N THR A 33 7.77 0.03 3.14
CA THR A 33 7.52 0.89 1.97
C THR A 33 7.17 2.31 2.44
N PRO A 34 7.73 3.39 1.87
CA PRO A 34 7.32 4.76 2.18
C PRO A 34 5.86 5.06 1.80
N GLN A 35 5.28 6.14 2.35
CA GLN A 35 3.86 6.46 2.10
C GLN A 35 3.65 6.86 0.65
N ASP A 36 4.49 7.76 0.13
CA ASP A 36 4.46 8.20 -1.26
C ASP A 36 4.58 7.02 -2.23
N ASP A 37 5.41 6.02 -1.94
CA ASP A 37 5.53 4.80 -2.76
C ASP A 37 4.24 3.97 -2.71
N ALA A 38 3.64 3.80 -1.52
CA ALA A 38 2.37 3.10 -1.37
C ALA A 38 1.24 3.81 -2.14
N GLU A 39 1.18 5.14 -2.08
CA GLU A 39 0.21 5.95 -2.82
C GLU A 39 0.46 5.90 -4.34
N ALA A 40 1.72 5.88 -4.78
CA ALA A 40 2.07 5.69 -6.17
C ALA A 40 1.62 4.31 -6.70
N VAL A 41 1.81 3.24 -5.92
CA VAL A 41 1.31 1.89 -6.26
C VAL A 41 -0.22 1.90 -6.34
N ALA A 42 -0.90 2.51 -5.38
CA ALA A 42 -2.35 2.65 -5.36
C ALA A 42 -2.87 3.40 -6.60
N ALA A 43 -2.21 4.51 -6.97
CA ALA A 43 -2.55 5.31 -8.13
C ALA A 43 -2.37 4.56 -9.45
N ARG A 44 -1.34 3.71 -9.55
CA ARG A 44 -1.11 2.85 -10.73
C ARG A 44 -2.22 1.80 -10.87
N MET A 45 -2.50 1.04 -9.79
CA MET A 45 -3.58 0.05 -9.79
C MET A 45 -4.94 0.66 -10.14
N TRP A 46 -5.23 1.85 -9.59
CA TRP A 46 -6.44 2.61 -9.89
C TRP A 46 -6.57 3.00 -11.37
N SER A 47 -5.45 3.39 -11.98
CA SER A 47 -5.41 3.78 -13.39
C SER A 47 -5.54 2.57 -14.32
N GLU A 48 -4.96 1.43 -13.94
CA GLU A 48 -5.01 0.17 -14.70
C GLU A 48 -6.41 -0.46 -14.66
N GLY A 49 -7.10 -0.39 -13.52
CA GLY A 49 -8.48 -0.87 -13.36
C GLY A 49 -9.55 -0.06 -14.10
N ARG A 50 -9.23 1.18 -14.54
CA ARG A 50 -10.11 2.01 -15.39
C ARG A 50 -10.01 1.68 -16.88
N ARG A 51 -9.22 0.67 -17.29
CA ARG A 51 -9.23 0.24 -18.70
C ARG A 51 -10.64 -0.31 -19.02
N PRO A 52 -11.40 0.32 -19.93
CA PRO A 52 -12.69 -0.24 -20.33
C PRO A 52 -12.42 -1.62 -20.92
N VAL A 53 -13.10 -2.64 -20.40
CA VAL A 53 -13.19 -3.93 -21.09
C VAL A 53 -13.85 -3.67 -22.45
N PRO A 54 -13.23 -4.08 -23.57
CA PRO A 54 -13.77 -3.85 -24.91
C PRO A 54 -15.10 -4.56 -25.12
#